data_AF-A0A316G6W1-F1
#
_entry.id   AF-A0A316G6W1-F1
#
_cell.length_a   1.000
_cell.length_b   1.000
_cell.length_c   1.000
_cell.angle_alpha   90.00
_cell.angle_beta   90.00
_cell.angle_gamma   90.00
#
_symmetry.space_group_name_H-M   'P 1'
#
loop_
_entity.id
_entity.type
_entity.pdbx_description
1 polymer ?
#
loop_
_entity_poly.entity_id
_entity_poly.type
_entity_poly.pdbx_seq_one_letter_code
_entity_poly.pdbx_strand_id
1 'polypeptide(L)' 'MTPKPRLTGEPIMRILCKKTDNLVGFLYQWNNGDLQPAWLDDALADVRYEPISDAA' A
#
# COMPACT_ATOMS: atom_id res chain seq x y z
N MET A 1 -4.51 -25.84 -20.26
CA MET A 1 -3.95 -24.93 -19.23
C MET A 1 -5.09 -24.06 -18.73
N THR A 2 -5.57 -24.29 -17.52
CA THR A 2 -6.53 -23.40 -16.85
C THR A 2 -5.77 -22.14 -16.45
N PRO A 3 -6.22 -20.92 -16.79
CA PRO A 3 -5.54 -19.72 -16.34
C PRO A 3 -5.58 -19.68 -14.82
N LYS A 4 -4.40 -19.67 -14.20
CA LYS A 4 -4.27 -19.46 -12.76
C LYS A 4 -4.80 -18.05 -12.48
N PRO A 5 -5.68 -17.84 -11.48
CA PRO A 5 -6.17 -16.51 -11.14
C PRO A 5 -4.98 -15.57 -10.92
N ARG A 6 -5.00 -14.39 -11.53
CA ARG A 6 -3.98 -13.38 -11.28
C ARG A 6 -4.14 -12.88 -9.84
N LEU A 7 -3.02 -12.71 -9.14
CA LEU A 7 -3.04 -11.99 -7.87
C LEU A 7 -3.42 -10.53 -8.17
N THR A 8 -4.42 -10.05 -7.44
CA THR A 8 -4.89 -8.66 -7.49
C THR A 8 -4.72 -8.05 -6.11
N GLY A 9 -4.21 -6.82 -6.06
CA GLY A 9 -4.02 -6.08 -4.82
C GLY A 9 -4.73 -4.74 -4.87
N GLU A 10 -5.42 -4.40 -3.80
CA GLU A 10 -6.10 -3.12 -3.62
C GLU A 10 -5.36 -2.27 -2.59
N PRO A 11 -5.16 -0.96 -2.84
CA PRO A 11 -4.51 -0.10 -1.87
C PRO A 11 -5.49 0.18 -0.72
N ILE A 12 -5.10 -0.14 0.51
CA ILE A 12 -5.93 0.05 1.71
C ILE A 12 -5.43 1.20 2.59
N MET A 13 -4.13 1.53 2.53
CA MET A 13 -3.53 2.61 3.30
C MET A 13 -2.50 3.39 2.48
N ARG A 14 -2.35 4.68 2.79
CA ARG A 14 -1.25 5.54 2.36
C ARG A 14 -0.11 5.44 3.36
N ILE A 15 1.10 5.42 2.85
CA ILE A 15 2.33 5.50 3.64
C ILE A 15 2.85 6.92 3.50
N LEU A 16 2.81 7.68 4.59
CA LEU A 16 3.29 9.07 4.63
C LEU A 16 4.58 9.15 5.43
N CYS A 17 5.53 9.96 4.96
CA CYS A 17 6.73 10.28 5.71
C CYS A 17 6.37 11.17 6.90
N LYS A 18 6.76 10.78 8.12
CA LYS A 18 6.45 11.57 9.33
C LYS A 18 7.14 12.93 9.36
N LYS A 19 8.28 13.07 8.67
CA LYS A 19 9.09 14.30 8.70
C LYS A 19 8.55 15.38 7.76
N THR A 20 8.10 14.97 6.58
CA THR A 20 7.71 15.89 5.49
C THR A 20 6.23 15.84 5.17
N ASP A 21 5.49 14.89 5.74
CA ASP A 21 4.09 14.58 5.42
C ASP A 21 3.84 14.12 3.98
N ASN A 22 4.91 13.88 3.22
CA ASN A 22 4.78 13.46 1.83
C ASN A 22 4.36 11.99 1.73
N LEU A 23 3.56 11.69 0.71
CA LEU A 23 3.24 10.33 0.32
C LEU A 23 4.49 9.63 -0.23
N VAL A 24 4.86 8.51 0.38
CA VAL A 24 6.04 7.71 0.02
C VAL A 24 5.68 6.29 -0.40
N GLY A 25 4.41 5.89 -0.30
CA GLY A 25 3.96 4.57 -0.72
C GLY A 25 2.51 4.28 -0.37
N PHE A 26 2.09 3.05 -0.66
CA PHE A 26 0.79 2.51 -0.31
C PHE A 26 0.91 1.11 0.27
N LEU A 27 0.04 0.75 1.20
CA LEU A 27 -0.12 -0.62 1.65
C LEU A 27 -1.21 -1.28 0.81
N TYR A 28 -0.85 -2.34 0.09
CA TYR A 28 -1.77 -3.14 -0.69
C TYR A 28 -2.20 -4.37 0.10
N GLN A 29 -3.50 -4.67 0.04
CA GLN A 29 -4.06 -5.95 0.44
C GLN A 29 -4.32 -6.78 -0.80
N TRP A 30 -3.68 -7.93 -0.85
CA TRP A 30 -3.84 -8.90 -1.93
C TRP A 30 -5.03 -9.82 -1.67
N ASN A 31 -5.62 -10.34 -2.75
CA ASN A 31 -6.74 -11.28 -2.70
C ASN A 31 -6.41 -12.65 -2.04
N ASN A 32 -5.13 -12.92 -1.77
CA ASN A 32 -4.67 -14.07 -0.98
C ASN A 32 -4.55 -13.77 0.52
N GLY A 33 -4.85 -12.53 0.95
CA GLY A 33 -4.74 -12.08 2.33
C GLY A 33 -3.40 -11.43 2.69
N ASP A 34 -2.43 -11.41 1.77
CA ASP A 34 -1.13 -10.79 2.03
C ASP A 34 -1.24 -9.27 2.06
N LEU A 35 -0.50 -8.66 2.98
CA LEU A 35 -0.30 -7.22 3.05
C LEU A 35 1.11 -6.89 2.55
N GLN A 36 1.21 -6.05 1.53
CA GLN A 36 2.50 -5.66 0.96
C GLN A 36 2.62 -4.14 0.83
N PRO A 37 3.64 -3.51 1.44
CA PRO A 37 3.94 -2.11 1.18
C PRO A 37 4.59 -1.97 -0.19
N ALA A 38 4.06 -1.04 -0.99
CA ALA A 38 4.63 -0.60 -2.25
C ALA A 38 5.15 0.83 -2.08
N TRP A 39 6.47 0.96 -2.12
CA TRP A 39 7.18 2.23 -2.00
C TRP A 39 7.26 2.91 -3.36
N LEU A 40 7.10 4.23 -3.41
CA LEU A 40 7.23 5.00 -4.65
C LEU A 40 8.71 5.20 -5.03
N ASP A 41 9.54 5.42 -4.00
CA ASP A 41 10.99 5.52 -4.10
C ASP A 41 11.62 4.45 -3.17
N ASP A 42 12.53 4.86 -2.29
CA ASP A 42 13.14 3.98 -1.30
C ASP A 42 12.20 3.67 -0.13
N ALA A 43 12.45 2.54 0.52
CA ALA A 43 11.76 2.20 1.77
C ALA A 43 12.24 3.11 2.91
N LEU A 44 11.31 3.82 3.54
CA LEU A 44 11.59 4.70 4.69
C LEU A 44 11.17 4.04 6.01
N ALA A 45 12.01 4.15 7.04
CA ALA A 45 11.68 3.68 8.38
C ALA A 45 10.73 4.64 9.14
N ASP A 46 10.86 5.95 8.92
CA ASP A 46 10.10 6.99 9.64
C ASP A 46 8.77 7.33 8.95
N VAL A 47 7.88 6.34 8.83
CA VAL A 47 6.58 6.50 8.16
C VAL A 47 5.38 6.28 9.09
N ARG A 48 4.24 6.83 8.68
CA ARG A 48 2.92 6.56 9.26
C ARG A 48 2.00 5.98 8.19
N TYR A 49 1.17 5.04 8.60
CA TYR A 49 0.13 4.46 7.75
C TYR A 49 -1.17 5.16 8.06
N GLU A 50 -1.82 5.68 7.03
CA GLU A 50 -3.15 6.28 7.13
C GLU A 50 -4.12 5.51 6.24
N PRO A 51 -5.33 5.17 6.72
CA PRO A 51 -6.35 4.63 5.85
C PRO A 51 -6.55 5.52 4.62
N ILE A 52 -6.67 4.89 3.45
CA ILE A 52 -7.27 5.59 2.32
C ILE A 52 -8.73 5.68 2.70
N SER A 53 -9.12 6.76 3.37
CA SER A 53 -10.52 7.07 3.55
C SER A 53 -11.10 7.19 2.15
N ASP A 54 -11.98 6.27 1.76
CA ASP A 54 -12.93 6.56 0.70
C ASP A 54 -13.56 7.91 1.09
N ALA A 55 -13.27 8.94 0.30
CA ALA A 55 -13.94 10.21 0.43
C ALA A 55 -15.42 9.93 0.13
N ALA A 56 -16.18 9.65 1.19
CA ALA A 56 -17.64 9.63 1.18
C ALA A 56 -18.17 11.06 1.19
#